data_AF-A0A7C6GRW7-F1
#
_entry.id   AF-A0A7C6GRW7-F1
#
_cell.length_a   1.000
_cell.length_b   1.000
_cell.length_c   1.000
_cell.angle_alpha   90.00
_cell.angle_beta   90.00
_cell.angle_gamma   90.00
#
_symmetry.space_group_name_H-M   'P 1'
#
loop_
_entity.id
_entity.type
_entity.pdbx_description
1 polymer ?
#
loop_
_entity_poly.entity_id
_entity_poly.type
_entity_poly.pdbx_seq_one_letter_code
_entity_poly.pdbx_strand_id
1 'polypeptide(L)'
;MMRKLIKLTCLVLILLMLANTITASAAEGFSGEKALKIGAITVVVVGVVCLIRQAVVNGRADKFYQQGEALAAAGDWEGAVRAYTQAWEINPNYKDVTTKLATAKERAGAMFLRLGDEARKEERLEAAEDYYRKALQYMPASTEVRQKLDQLAQELALVYYRRGLAYETVNRWPEALREYERAYLLAPQHNEIVDHYQRAQTKVHRDLPLIAILFFVNNTDLPGLEDLVARELETRMVAEANGKYVMLDYNRVQAVVNEQAAGLSATLDERLAMDLGRLLGVDEVIIGVLDPVEAKNQLKIKVAAQRLEVPSGKISKEVKAFTYNFPKGMASVDWWRHIPQLASQLSKRLKK
;
A
#
# COMPACT_ATOMS: atom_id res chain seq x y z
N MET A 1 0.95 -14.50 -38.16
CA MET A 1 2.26 -15.08 -37.83
C MET A 1 2.17 -16.38 -37.03
N MET A 2 1.29 -16.47 -36.01
CA MET A 2 1.02 -17.71 -35.24
C MET A 2 0.66 -18.93 -36.10
N ARG A 3 -0.10 -18.77 -37.20
CA ARG A 3 -0.43 -19.88 -38.11
C ARG A 3 0.79 -20.52 -38.80
N LYS A 4 1.88 -19.79 -39.03
CA LYS A 4 3.12 -20.36 -39.59
C LYS A 4 3.94 -21.08 -38.50
N LEU A 5 3.90 -20.57 -37.27
CA LEU A 5 4.58 -21.17 -36.11
C LEU A 5 3.93 -22.50 -35.70
N ILE A 6 2.59 -22.55 -35.67
CA ILE A 6 1.82 -23.77 -35.40
C ILE A 6 2.10 -24.84 -36.48
N LYS A 7 2.19 -24.43 -37.76
CA LYS A 7 2.54 -25.35 -38.85
C LYS A 7 3.95 -25.94 -38.69
N LEU A 8 4.92 -25.14 -38.23
CA LEU A 8 6.29 -25.60 -38.04
C LEU A 8 6.42 -26.53 -36.81
N THR A 9 5.75 -26.20 -35.70
CA THR A 9 5.71 -27.07 -34.51
C THR A 9 4.96 -28.37 -34.77
N CYS A 10 3.86 -28.32 -35.55
CA CYS A 10 3.16 -29.52 -35.99
C CYS A 10 4.02 -30.37 -36.93
N LEU A 11 4.78 -29.75 -37.85
CA LEU A 11 5.70 -30.48 -38.73
C LEU A 11 6.79 -31.21 -37.92
N VAL A 12 7.33 -30.58 -36.87
CA VAL A 12 8.34 -31.17 -35.97
C VAL A 12 7.74 -32.29 -35.12
N LEU A 13 6.51 -32.12 -34.60
CA LEU A 13 5.78 -33.17 -33.90
C LEU A 13 5.46 -34.35 -34.83
N ILE A 14 5.10 -34.09 -36.08
CA ILE A 14 4.89 -35.12 -37.11
C ILE A 14 6.21 -35.83 -37.41
N LEU A 15 7.33 -35.12 -37.51
CA LEU A 15 8.66 -35.72 -37.73
C LEU A 15 9.14 -36.57 -36.54
N LEU A 16 8.88 -36.13 -35.31
CA LEU A 16 9.16 -36.88 -34.08
C LEU A 16 8.25 -38.09 -33.92
N MET A 17 6.96 -37.97 -34.27
CA MET A 17 6.01 -39.08 -34.31
C MET A 17 6.40 -40.09 -35.38
N LEU A 18 6.81 -39.63 -36.57
CA LEU A 18 7.32 -40.49 -37.64
C LEU A 18 8.60 -41.22 -37.21
N ALA A 19 9.52 -40.53 -36.52
CA ALA A 19 10.72 -41.15 -35.94
C ALA A 19 10.37 -42.21 -34.88
N ASN A 20 9.39 -41.96 -34.02
CA ASN A 20 8.92 -42.94 -33.04
C ASN A 20 8.14 -44.11 -33.66
N THR A 21 7.37 -43.90 -34.73
CA THR A 21 6.71 -45.02 -35.44
C THR A 21 7.71 -45.94 -36.13
N ILE A 22 8.88 -45.42 -36.54
CA ILE A 22 9.97 -46.25 -37.05
C ILE A 22 10.62 -47.07 -35.92
N THR A 23 10.65 -46.56 -34.67
CA THR A 23 11.12 -47.34 -33.50
C THR A 23 10.14 -48.44 -33.07
N ALA A 24 8.83 -48.23 -33.29
CA ALA A 24 7.81 -49.23 -32.94
C ALA A 24 7.69 -50.36 -33.97
N SER A 25 8.07 -50.14 -35.25
CA SER A 25 8.05 -51.18 -36.28
C SER A 25 9.40 -51.90 -36.46
N ALA A 26 10.41 -51.60 -35.64
CA ALA A 26 11.75 -52.19 -35.71
C ALA A 26 12.03 -53.08 -34.49
N ALA A 27 11.10 -54.00 -34.18
CA ALA A 27 11.37 -55.11 -33.27
C ALA A 27 12.12 -56.27 -33.95
N GLU A 28 12.41 -56.19 -35.26
CA GLU A 28 13.18 -57.19 -35.98
C GLU A 28 14.36 -56.55 -36.75
N GLY A 29 15.58 -56.79 -36.24
CA GLY A 29 16.83 -56.64 -36.99
C GLY A 29 17.34 -55.21 -37.28
N PHE A 30 17.83 -54.49 -36.26
CA PHE A 30 18.52 -53.20 -36.46
C PHE A 30 20.01 -53.30 -36.11
N SER A 31 20.90 -53.13 -37.09
CA SER A 31 22.34 -53.04 -36.87
C SER A 31 22.70 -51.73 -36.15
N GLY A 32 23.71 -51.76 -35.27
CA GLY A 32 24.16 -50.58 -34.51
C GLY A 32 24.50 -49.35 -35.38
N GLU A 33 24.86 -49.57 -36.63
CA GLU A 33 25.14 -48.53 -37.62
C GLU A 33 23.90 -47.72 -38.04
N LYS A 34 22.72 -48.36 -38.15
CA LYS A 34 21.47 -47.68 -38.55
C LYS A 34 20.90 -46.83 -37.42
N ALA A 35 21.00 -47.30 -36.18
CA ALA A 35 20.60 -46.55 -34.99
C ALA A 35 21.46 -45.29 -34.79
N LEU A 36 22.77 -45.40 -35.01
CA LEU A 36 23.71 -44.28 -34.95
C LEU A 36 23.37 -43.19 -35.99
N LYS A 37 23.03 -43.60 -37.22
CA LYS A 37 22.63 -42.67 -38.30
C LYS A 37 21.34 -41.91 -37.98
N ILE A 38 20.32 -42.58 -37.41
CA ILE A 38 19.05 -41.93 -37.02
C ILE A 38 19.26 -40.96 -35.84
N GLY A 39 20.06 -41.35 -34.84
CA GLY A 39 20.42 -40.45 -33.73
C GLY A 39 21.15 -39.20 -34.22
N ALA A 40 22.11 -39.35 -35.13
CA ALA A 40 22.84 -38.22 -35.72
C ALA A 40 21.92 -37.27 -36.52
N ILE A 41 21.01 -37.80 -37.34
CA ILE A 41 20.03 -36.99 -38.08
C ILE A 41 19.14 -36.19 -37.11
N THR A 42 18.70 -36.82 -36.03
CA THR A 42 17.82 -36.16 -35.04
C THR A 42 18.52 -35.00 -34.34
N VAL A 43 19.78 -35.19 -33.91
CA VAL A 43 20.59 -34.12 -33.29
C VAL A 43 20.82 -32.97 -34.26
N VAL A 44 21.11 -33.25 -35.53
CA VAL A 44 21.30 -32.21 -36.57
C VAL A 44 19.99 -31.44 -36.80
N VAL A 45 18.85 -32.12 -36.93
CA VAL A 45 17.54 -31.46 -37.13
C VAL A 45 17.18 -30.58 -35.94
N VAL A 46 17.37 -31.07 -34.71
CA VAL A 46 17.14 -30.27 -33.48
C VAL A 46 18.07 -29.06 -33.44
N GLY A 47 19.35 -29.23 -33.80
CA GLY A 47 20.32 -28.15 -33.91
C GLY A 47 19.89 -27.07 -34.91
N VAL A 48 19.48 -27.47 -36.12
CA VAL A 48 19.00 -26.53 -37.16
C VAL A 48 17.75 -25.80 -36.71
N VAL A 49 16.78 -26.49 -36.10
CA VAL A 49 15.56 -25.85 -35.55
C VAL A 49 15.91 -24.84 -34.46
N CYS A 50 16.88 -25.16 -33.59
CA CYS A 50 17.37 -24.25 -32.56
C CYS A 50 18.00 -22.99 -33.17
N LEU A 51 18.85 -23.15 -34.18
CA LEU A 51 19.49 -22.03 -34.90
C LEU A 51 18.47 -21.14 -35.62
N ILE A 52 17.46 -21.73 -36.27
CA ILE A 52 16.37 -20.97 -36.92
C ILE A 52 15.57 -20.19 -35.88
N ARG A 53 15.24 -20.82 -34.75
CA ARG A 53 14.53 -20.14 -33.66
C ARG A 53 15.35 -18.98 -33.11
N GLN A 54 16.65 -19.16 -32.89
CA GLN A 54 17.56 -18.13 -32.42
C GLN A 54 17.67 -16.97 -33.43
N ALA A 55 17.79 -17.26 -34.72
CA ALA A 55 17.82 -16.24 -35.77
C ALA A 55 16.52 -15.42 -35.83
N VAL A 56 15.36 -16.06 -35.70
CA VAL A 56 14.05 -15.36 -35.66
C VAL A 56 13.88 -14.52 -34.39
N VAL A 57 14.36 -15.00 -33.25
CA VAL A 57 14.37 -14.23 -31.99
C VAL A 57 15.30 -13.02 -32.14
N ASN A 58 16.52 -13.23 -32.64
CA ASN A 58 17.50 -12.17 -32.84
C ASN A 58 17.06 -11.12 -33.88
N GLY A 59 16.39 -11.53 -34.96
CA GLY A 59 15.86 -10.58 -35.95
C GLY A 59 14.74 -9.69 -35.38
N ARG A 60 13.92 -10.22 -34.46
CA ARG A 60 12.92 -9.41 -33.75
C ARG A 60 13.57 -8.46 -32.74
N ALA A 61 14.56 -8.93 -31.99
CA ALA A 61 15.33 -8.11 -31.07
C ALA A 61 16.08 -6.99 -31.81
N ASP A 62 16.68 -7.28 -32.98
CA ASP A 62 17.39 -6.29 -33.80
C ASP A 62 16.48 -5.12 -34.18
N LYS A 63 15.25 -5.40 -34.64
CA LYS A 63 14.32 -4.33 -35.02
C LYS A 63 14.10 -3.32 -33.88
N PHE A 64 13.85 -3.80 -32.67
CA PHE A 64 13.63 -2.95 -31.51
C PHE A 64 14.94 -2.30 -31.03
N TYR A 65 16.07 -3.00 -31.13
CA TYR A 65 17.38 -2.45 -30.82
C TYR A 65 17.73 -1.27 -31.74
N GLN A 66 17.56 -1.41 -33.05
CA GLN A 66 17.80 -0.33 -34.02
C GLN A 66 16.85 0.84 -33.83
N GLN A 67 15.59 0.57 -33.47
CA GLN A 67 14.64 1.61 -33.09
C GLN A 67 15.12 2.36 -31.83
N GLY A 68 15.64 1.65 -30.83
CA GLY A 68 16.24 2.25 -29.64
C GLY A 68 17.43 3.15 -29.97
N GLU A 69 18.34 2.69 -30.84
CA GLU A 69 19.48 3.50 -31.30
C GLU A 69 19.03 4.78 -32.00
N ALA A 70 18.03 4.69 -32.89
CA ALA A 70 17.51 5.85 -33.61
C ALA A 70 16.86 6.87 -32.66
N LEU A 71 16.08 6.40 -31.68
CA LEU A 71 15.44 7.26 -30.68
C LEU A 71 16.48 7.89 -29.74
N ALA A 72 17.49 7.13 -29.32
CA ALA A 72 18.61 7.63 -28.54
C ALA A 72 19.39 8.71 -29.30
N ALA A 73 19.66 8.51 -30.59
CA ALA A 73 20.32 9.50 -31.43
C ALA A 73 19.48 10.77 -31.61
N ALA A 74 18.15 10.64 -31.60
CA ALA A 74 17.22 11.78 -31.63
C ALA A 74 17.05 12.46 -30.26
N GLY A 75 17.63 11.92 -29.18
CA GLY A 75 17.46 12.43 -27.82
C GLY A 75 16.11 12.07 -27.17
N ASP A 76 15.27 11.27 -27.82
CA ASP A 76 14.06 10.70 -27.21
C ASP A 76 14.44 9.53 -26.30
N TRP A 77 14.95 9.86 -25.12
CA TRP A 77 15.43 8.87 -24.14
C TRP A 77 14.28 8.00 -23.61
N GLU A 78 13.08 8.54 -23.50
CA GLU A 78 11.91 7.78 -23.05
C GLU A 78 11.52 6.70 -24.09
N GLY A 79 11.48 7.10 -25.36
CA GLY A 79 11.28 6.20 -26.49
C GLY A 79 12.38 5.16 -26.61
N ALA A 80 13.64 5.56 -26.44
CA ALA A 80 14.78 4.65 -26.45
C ALA A 80 14.66 3.59 -25.35
N VAL A 81 14.30 3.97 -24.11
CA VAL A 81 14.05 3.01 -23.01
C VAL A 81 12.97 2.01 -23.39
N ARG A 82 11.83 2.46 -23.97
CA ARG A 82 10.76 1.54 -24.40
C ARG A 82 11.26 0.54 -25.44
N ALA A 83 11.96 1.02 -26.47
CA ALA A 83 12.45 0.19 -27.56
C ALA A 83 13.52 -0.82 -27.09
N TYR A 84 14.51 -0.38 -26.30
CA TYR A 84 15.50 -1.30 -25.74
C TYR A 84 14.88 -2.29 -24.74
N THR A 85 13.87 -1.89 -23.96
CA THR A 85 13.14 -2.82 -23.10
C THR A 85 12.51 -3.96 -23.91
N GLN A 86 11.86 -3.64 -25.04
CA GLN A 86 11.29 -4.66 -25.92
C GLN A 86 12.37 -5.58 -26.52
N ALA A 87 13.53 -5.02 -26.92
CA ALA A 87 14.65 -5.83 -27.40
C ALA A 87 15.19 -6.77 -26.30
N TRP A 88 15.33 -6.26 -25.07
CA TRP A 88 15.80 -7.01 -23.91
C TRP A 88 14.81 -8.12 -23.50
N GLU A 89 13.51 -7.86 -23.50
CA GLU A 89 12.47 -8.87 -23.22
C GLU A 89 12.48 -10.02 -24.24
N ILE A 90 12.83 -9.73 -25.51
CA ILE A 90 12.93 -10.74 -26.56
C ILE A 90 14.21 -11.57 -26.42
N ASN A 91 15.35 -10.91 -26.20
CA ASN A 91 16.62 -11.56 -25.94
C ASN A 91 17.53 -10.65 -25.09
N PRO A 92 17.69 -10.95 -23.78
CA PRO A 92 18.55 -10.17 -22.87
C PRO A 92 20.03 -10.16 -23.26
N ASN A 93 20.47 -11.18 -24.02
CA ASN A 93 21.85 -11.34 -24.49
C ASN A 93 22.04 -10.81 -25.92
N TYR A 94 21.06 -10.07 -26.46
CA TYR A 94 21.14 -9.49 -27.79
C TYR A 94 22.08 -8.29 -27.80
N LYS A 95 23.27 -8.45 -28.40
CA LYS A 95 24.31 -7.41 -28.45
C LYS A 95 24.57 -6.85 -27.02
N ASP A 96 24.67 -5.53 -26.90
CA ASP A 96 24.84 -4.76 -25.67
C ASP A 96 23.51 -4.14 -25.17
N VAL A 97 22.35 -4.74 -25.49
CA VAL A 97 21.03 -4.17 -25.17
C VAL A 97 20.85 -3.84 -23.68
N THR A 98 21.41 -4.64 -22.79
CA THR A 98 21.37 -4.40 -21.34
C THR A 98 22.10 -3.09 -20.97
N THR A 99 23.28 -2.86 -21.55
CA THR A 99 24.07 -1.63 -21.34
C THR A 99 23.38 -0.42 -21.99
N LYS A 100 22.83 -0.59 -23.19
CA LYS A 100 22.09 0.46 -23.90
C LYS A 100 20.83 0.87 -23.14
N LEU A 101 20.07 -0.09 -22.63
CA LEU A 101 18.89 0.15 -21.81
C LEU A 101 19.25 0.89 -20.52
N ALA A 102 20.31 0.47 -19.81
CA ALA A 102 20.77 1.16 -18.61
C ALA A 102 21.16 2.61 -18.90
N THR A 103 21.92 2.84 -19.97
CA THR A 103 22.32 4.19 -20.41
C THR A 103 21.11 5.06 -20.78
N ALA A 104 20.13 4.48 -21.49
CA ALA A 104 18.92 5.19 -21.85
C ALA A 104 18.09 5.57 -20.62
N LYS A 105 18.00 4.68 -19.62
CA LYS A 105 17.34 4.98 -18.34
C LYS A 105 18.04 6.11 -17.59
N GLU A 106 19.36 6.07 -17.46
CA GLU A 106 20.13 7.16 -16.83
C GLU A 106 19.89 8.51 -17.52
N ARG A 107 19.91 8.54 -18.86
CA ARG A 107 19.65 9.77 -19.62
C ARG A 107 18.22 10.26 -19.52
N ALA A 108 17.23 9.36 -19.54
CA ALA A 108 15.83 9.72 -19.31
C ALA A 108 15.63 10.28 -17.89
N GLY A 109 16.22 9.64 -16.88
CA GLY A 109 16.18 10.09 -15.49
C GLY A 109 16.79 11.48 -15.32
N ALA A 110 18.00 11.70 -15.86
CA ALA A 110 18.67 13.00 -15.82
C ALA A 110 17.88 14.10 -16.55
N MET A 111 17.23 13.77 -17.68
CA MET A 111 16.35 14.70 -18.39
C MET A 111 15.17 15.13 -17.51
N PHE A 112 14.48 14.18 -16.87
CA PHE A 112 13.34 14.47 -15.99
C PHE A 112 13.76 15.20 -14.71
N LEU A 113 14.94 14.90 -14.16
CA LEU A 113 15.50 15.65 -13.03
C LEU A 113 15.67 17.13 -13.39
N ARG A 114 16.27 17.44 -14.54
CA ARG A 114 16.43 18.82 -15.02
C ARG A 114 15.10 19.54 -15.24
N LEU A 115 14.11 18.86 -15.81
CA LEU A 115 12.75 19.41 -15.98
C LEU A 115 12.08 19.70 -14.62
N GLY A 116 12.31 18.84 -13.63
CA GLY A 116 11.84 19.08 -12.26
C GLY A 116 12.51 20.28 -11.60
N ASP A 117 13.82 20.45 -11.80
CA ASP A 117 14.56 21.62 -11.30
C ASP A 117 14.06 22.92 -11.93
N GLU A 118 13.79 22.91 -13.24
CA GLU A 118 13.24 24.04 -13.97
C GLU A 118 11.81 24.38 -13.48
N ALA A 119 10.93 23.39 -13.39
CA ALA A 119 9.57 23.58 -12.88
C ALA A 119 9.57 24.12 -11.43
N ARG A 120 10.49 23.64 -10.57
CA ARG A 120 10.62 24.15 -9.20
C ARG A 120 11.07 25.60 -9.18
N LYS A 121 12.03 25.98 -10.03
CA LYS A 121 12.50 27.38 -10.16
C LYS A 121 11.39 28.34 -10.61
N GLU A 122 10.45 27.84 -11.40
CA GLU A 122 9.24 28.56 -11.82
C GLU A 122 8.10 28.50 -10.80
N GLU A 123 8.34 27.99 -9.59
CA GLU A 123 7.34 27.80 -8.53
C GLU A 123 6.17 26.88 -8.91
N ARG A 124 6.34 26.06 -9.97
CA ARG A 124 5.37 25.05 -10.41
C ARG A 124 5.61 23.75 -9.64
N LEU A 125 5.34 23.79 -8.34
CA LEU A 125 5.70 22.73 -7.40
C LEU A 125 5.08 21.38 -7.75
N GLU A 126 3.80 21.32 -8.14
CA GLU A 126 3.17 20.06 -8.55
C GLU A 126 3.81 19.48 -9.83
N ALA A 127 4.16 20.32 -10.79
CA ALA A 127 4.85 19.87 -12.01
C ALA A 127 6.28 19.37 -11.71
N ALA A 128 6.97 20.04 -10.79
CA ALA A 128 8.28 19.60 -10.31
C ALA A 128 8.21 18.21 -9.67
N GLU A 129 7.18 17.94 -8.86
CA GLU A 129 6.94 16.63 -8.25
C GLU A 129 6.77 15.54 -9.32
N ASP A 130 5.92 15.79 -10.31
CA ASP A 130 5.68 14.85 -11.40
C ASP A 130 6.97 14.51 -12.17
N TYR A 131 7.81 15.51 -12.45
CA TYR A 131 9.08 15.30 -13.12
C TYR A 131 10.08 14.54 -12.25
N TYR A 132 10.23 14.89 -10.96
CA TYR A 132 11.12 14.12 -10.08
C TYR A 132 10.65 12.68 -9.88
N ARG A 133 9.34 12.42 -9.80
CA ARG A 133 8.80 11.06 -9.74
C ARG A 133 9.15 10.27 -11.00
N LYS A 134 9.03 10.87 -12.18
CA LYS A 134 9.50 10.23 -13.44
C LYS A 134 11.01 9.99 -13.42
N ALA A 135 11.80 10.94 -12.94
CA ALA A 135 13.24 10.75 -12.79
C ALA A 135 13.57 9.54 -11.90
N LEU A 136 12.87 9.39 -10.77
CA LEU A 136 13.05 8.27 -9.84
C LEU A 136 12.64 6.92 -10.44
N GLN A 137 11.63 6.88 -11.32
CA GLN A 137 11.26 5.66 -12.03
C GLN A 137 12.40 5.12 -12.90
N TYR A 138 13.18 6.01 -13.54
CA TYR A 138 14.32 5.61 -14.35
C TYR A 138 15.61 5.41 -13.53
N MET A 139 15.79 6.20 -12.47
CA MET A 139 16.97 6.18 -11.58
C MET A 139 16.56 5.84 -10.13
N PRO A 140 16.07 4.62 -9.85
CA PRO A 140 15.54 4.26 -8.53
C PRO A 140 16.61 4.25 -7.43
N ALA A 141 17.89 4.22 -7.77
CA ALA A 141 18.99 4.32 -6.81
C ALA A 141 19.38 5.78 -6.48
N SER A 142 18.86 6.78 -7.20
CA SER A 142 19.27 8.18 -7.03
C SER A 142 18.85 8.75 -5.68
N THR A 143 19.85 9.07 -4.84
CA THR A 143 19.65 9.75 -3.55
C THR A 143 19.26 11.21 -3.75
N GLU A 144 19.79 11.88 -4.79
CA GLU A 144 19.48 13.26 -5.12
C GLU A 144 17.99 13.45 -5.43
N VAL A 145 17.42 12.60 -6.30
CA VAL A 145 16.00 12.70 -6.68
C VAL A 145 15.10 12.47 -5.47
N ARG A 146 15.46 11.52 -4.59
CA ARG A 146 14.72 11.28 -3.33
C ARG A 146 14.76 12.50 -2.42
N GLN A 147 15.94 13.09 -2.19
CA GLN A 147 16.06 14.27 -1.35
C GLN A 147 15.24 15.46 -1.88
N LYS A 148 15.23 15.66 -3.21
CA LYS A 148 14.41 16.71 -3.84
C LYS A 148 12.92 16.46 -3.65
N LEU A 149 12.46 15.22 -3.78
CA LEU A 149 11.07 14.84 -3.50
C LEU A 149 10.69 15.06 -2.03
N ASP A 150 11.55 14.68 -1.09
CA ASP A 150 11.30 14.83 0.34
C ASP A 150 11.18 16.30 0.74
N GLN A 151 12.05 17.17 0.20
CA GLN A 151 11.98 18.62 0.40
C GLN A 151 10.70 19.21 -0.19
N LEU A 152 10.37 18.81 -1.42
CA LEU A 152 9.19 19.30 -2.13
C LEU A 152 7.89 18.83 -1.45
N ALA A 153 7.86 17.63 -0.89
CA ALA A 153 6.69 17.10 -0.17
C ALA A 153 6.29 17.98 1.02
N GLN A 154 7.28 18.50 1.76
CA GLN A 154 7.01 19.42 2.88
C GLN A 154 6.38 20.73 2.42
N GLU A 155 6.87 21.29 1.31
CA GLU A 155 6.33 22.52 0.73
C GLU A 155 4.93 22.31 0.14
N LEU A 156 4.74 21.22 -0.61
CA LEU A 156 3.47 20.86 -1.22
C LEU A 156 2.38 20.61 -0.18
N ALA A 157 2.71 19.98 0.96
CA ALA A 157 1.76 19.80 2.06
C ALA A 157 1.14 21.14 2.49
N LEU A 158 1.96 22.18 2.63
CA LEU A 158 1.50 23.53 2.97
C LEU A 158 0.70 24.20 1.85
N VAL A 159 1.07 24.00 0.58
CA VAL A 159 0.31 24.52 -0.57
C VAL A 159 -1.09 23.92 -0.60
N TYR A 160 -1.20 22.59 -0.49
CA TYR A 160 -2.47 21.88 -0.44
C TYR A 160 -3.29 22.32 0.77
N TYR A 161 -2.67 22.42 1.95
CA TYR A 161 -3.35 22.90 3.16
C TYR A 161 -3.96 24.31 2.99
N ARG A 162 -3.18 25.26 2.46
CA ARG A 162 -3.64 26.64 2.20
C ARG A 162 -4.76 26.70 1.16
N ARG A 163 -4.69 25.89 0.12
CA ARG A 163 -5.76 25.78 -0.89
C ARG A 163 -7.03 25.18 -0.29
N GLY A 164 -6.90 24.20 0.60
CA GLY A 164 -8.00 23.66 1.40
C GLY A 164 -8.67 24.73 2.26
N LEU A 165 -7.88 25.56 2.96
CA LEU A 165 -8.39 26.70 3.73
C LEU A 165 -9.14 27.70 2.85
N ALA A 166 -8.61 28.02 1.67
CA ALA A 166 -9.28 28.90 0.73
C ALA A 166 -10.67 28.37 0.32
N TYR A 167 -10.79 27.07 0.03
CA TYR A 167 -12.08 26.45 -0.25
C TYR A 167 -13.01 26.40 0.97
N GLU A 168 -12.46 26.18 2.17
CA GLU A 168 -13.21 26.20 3.43
C GLU A 168 -13.88 27.57 3.66
N THR A 169 -13.16 28.68 3.44
CA THR A 169 -13.70 30.04 3.67
C THR A 169 -14.94 30.36 2.82
N VAL A 170 -15.08 29.70 1.67
CA VAL A 170 -16.23 29.83 0.77
C VAL A 170 -17.19 28.63 0.86
N ASN A 171 -17.10 27.82 1.92
CA ASN A 171 -17.93 26.64 2.18
C ASN A 171 -17.92 25.57 1.07
N ARG A 172 -16.86 25.52 0.26
CA ARG A 172 -16.65 24.50 -0.78
C ARG A 172 -15.99 23.25 -0.18
N TRP A 173 -16.75 22.56 0.67
CA TRP A 173 -16.26 21.44 1.47
C TRP A 173 -15.71 20.26 0.64
N PRO A 174 -16.31 19.84 -0.50
CA PRO A 174 -15.75 18.75 -1.31
C PRO A 174 -14.37 19.07 -1.88
N GLU A 175 -14.16 20.32 -2.30
CA GLU A 175 -12.87 20.81 -2.77
C GLU A 175 -11.87 20.93 -1.62
N ALA A 176 -12.29 21.51 -0.50
CA ALA A 176 -11.46 21.60 0.70
C ALA A 176 -10.98 20.22 1.15
N LEU A 177 -11.88 19.22 1.18
CA LEU A 177 -11.56 17.84 1.54
C LEU A 177 -10.48 17.26 0.63
N ARG A 178 -10.60 17.40 -0.69
CA ARG A 178 -9.59 16.88 -1.65
C ARG A 178 -8.21 17.52 -1.44
N GLU A 179 -8.17 18.81 -1.15
CA GLU A 179 -6.91 19.51 -0.89
C GLU A 179 -6.30 19.10 0.46
N TYR A 180 -7.12 19.01 1.51
CA TYR A 180 -6.65 18.54 2.82
C TYR A 180 -6.20 17.08 2.78
N GLU A 181 -6.84 16.22 1.99
CA GLU A 181 -6.39 14.84 1.79
C GLU A 181 -4.97 14.79 1.22
N ARG A 182 -4.69 15.58 0.17
CA ARG A 182 -3.34 15.67 -0.41
C ARG A 182 -2.32 16.20 0.58
N ALA A 183 -2.69 17.20 1.38
CA ALA A 183 -1.83 17.73 2.43
C ALA A 183 -1.53 16.68 3.50
N TYR A 184 -2.55 15.93 3.95
CA TYR A 184 -2.45 14.89 4.96
C TYR A 184 -1.57 13.72 4.51
N LEU A 185 -1.67 13.30 3.24
CA LEU A 185 -0.82 12.24 2.71
C LEU A 185 0.68 12.59 2.70
N LEU A 186 1.02 13.88 2.63
CA LEU A 186 2.41 14.35 2.62
C LEU A 186 2.94 14.68 4.02
N ALA A 187 2.08 15.13 4.94
CA ALA A 187 2.45 15.51 6.29
C ALA A 187 1.42 15.03 7.33
N PRO A 188 1.27 13.69 7.52
CA PRO A 188 0.26 13.12 8.41
C PRO A 188 0.48 13.46 9.90
N GLN A 189 1.68 13.89 10.27
CA GLN A 189 2.07 14.31 11.62
C GLN A 189 1.75 15.78 11.93
N HIS A 190 1.24 16.55 10.97
CA HIS A 190 0.92 17.96 11.18
C HIS A 190 -0.52 18.12 11.69
N ASN A 191 -0.67 18.30 13.01
CA ASN A 191 -1.97 18.32 13.69
C ASN A 191 -3.02 19.24 13.02
N GLU A 192 -2.63 20.45 12.58
CA GLU A 192 -3.56 21.35 11.90
C GLU A 192 -4.12 20.75 10.58
N ILE A 193 -3.30 20.04 9.80
CA ILE A 193 -3.74 19.41 8.56
C ILE A 193 -4.72 18.28 8.87
N VAL A 194 -4.42 17.47 9.90
CA VAL A 194 -5.30 16.38 10.37
C VAL A 194 -6.66 16.93 10.80
N ASP A 195 -6.67 17.98 11.61
CA ASP A 195 -7.89 18.59 12.15
C ASP A 195 -8.79 19.12 11.03
N HIS A 196 -8.22 19.85 10.07
CA HIS A 196 -8.96 20.40 8.94
C HIS A 196 -9.43 19.31 7.97
N TYR A 197 -8.63 18.25 7.76
CA TYR A 197 -9.02 17.10 6.96
C TYR A 197 -10.24 16.38 7.56
N GLN A 198 -10.20 16.04 8.85
CA GLN A 198 -11.31 15.41 9.57
C GLN A 198 -12.58 16.29 9.55
N ARG A 199 -12.41 17.60 9.77
CA ARG A 199 -13.53 18.55 9.70
C ARG A 199 -14.13 18.61 8.30
N ALA A 200 -13.31 18.64 7.25
CA ALA A 200 -13.82 18.62 5.88
C ALA A 200 -14.54 17.30 5.55
N GLN A 201 -14.04 16.17 6.04
CA GLN A 201 -14.71 14.86 5.88
C GLN A 201 -16.14 14.89 6.47
N THR A 202 -16.31 15.37 7.70
CA THR A 202 -17.65 15.44 8.32
C THR A 202 -18.60 16.38 7.60
N LYS A 203 -18.09 17.49 7.05
CA LYS A 203 -18.90 18.46 6.31
C LYS A 203 -19.34 17.97 4.93
N VAL A 204 -18.48 17.22 4.24
CA VAL A 204 -18.80 16.61 2.94
C VAL A 204 -19.70 15.39 3.12
N HIS A 205 -19.36 14.55 4.08
CA HIS A 205 -20.06 13.32 4.38
C HIS A 205 -21.04 13.53 5.53
N ARG A 206 -22.05 14.39 5.31
CA ARG A 206 -23.11 14.72 6.30
C ARG A 206 -23.88 13.50 6.87
N ASP A 207 -23.65 12.29 6.33
CA ASP A 207 -24.28 11.04 6.75
C ASP A 207 -23.32 10.07 7.46
N LEU A 208 -22.03 10.41 7.63
CA LEU A 208 -21.08 9.56 8.34
C LEU A 208 -20.99 9.98 9.81
N PRO A 209 -21.32 9.09 10.75
CA PRO A 209 -21.24 9.41 12.17
C PRO A 209 -19.78 9.67 12.54
N LEU A 210 -19.54 10.79 13.23
CA LEU A 210 -18.29 11.09 13.91
C LEU A 210 -18.28 10.37 15.25
N ILE A 211 -17.23 9.59 15.51
CA ILE A 211 -17.11 8.73 16.69
C ILE A 211 -15.88 9.11 17.49
N ALA A 212 -16.01 9.27 18.81
CA ALA A 212 -14.86 9.42 19.71
C ALA A 212 -14.69 8.20 20.61
N ILE A 213 -13.45 7.81 20.92
CA ILE A 213 -13.17 6.92 22.06
C ILE A 213 -12.84 7.81 23.24
N LEU A 214 -13.69 7.79 24.27
CA LEU A 214 -13.52 8.67 25.43
C LEU A 214 -12.53 8.08 26.44
N PHE A 215 -12.92 7.00 27.11
CA PHE A 215 -12.10 6.40 28.16
C PHE A 215 -12.45 4.92 28.36
N PHE A 216 -11.49 4.21 28.95
CA PHE A 216 -11.68 2.89 29.53
C PHE A 216 -11.49 2.98 31.04
N VAL A 217 -12.44 2.45 31.81
CA VAL A 217 -12.27 2.28 33.25
C VAL A 217 -11.33 1.11 33.47
N ASN A 218 -10.15 1.37 34.04
CA ASN A 218 -9.16 0.34 34.31
C ASN A 218 -9.21 -0.09 35.78
N ASN A 219 -9.77 -1.27 36.03
CA ASN A 219 -9.82 -1.90 37.35
C ASN A 219 -8.66 -2.91 37.54
N THR A 220 -7.69 -2.96 36.62
CA THR A 220 -6.55 -3.88 36.67
C THR A 220 -5.35 -3.25 37.36
N ASP A 221 -4.37 -4.08 37.73
CA ASP A 221 -3.09 -3.62 38.29
C ASP A 221 -2.07 -3.16 37.22
N LEU A 222 -2.53 -2.85 36.00
CA LEU A 222 -1.69 -2.44 34.87
C LEU A 222 -1.86 -0.94 34.58
N PRO A 223 -0.94 -0.07 35.02
CA PRO A 223 -1.05 1.37 34.80
C PRO A 223 -1.02 1.74 33.31
N GLY A 224 -1.89 2.67 32.90
CA GLY A 224 -1.94 3.20 31.53
C GLY A 224 -2.47 2.20 30.49
N LEU A 225 -3.05 1.09 30.92
CA LEU A 225 -3.68 0.11 30.03
C LEU A 225 -4.83 0.74 29.25
N GLU A 226 -5.63 1.58 29.91
CA GLU A 226 -6.77 2.32 29.36
C GLU A 226 -6.38 3.18 28.17
N ASP A 227 -5.33 3.99 28.31
CA ASP A 227 -4.82 4.88 27.26
C ASP A 227 -4.30 4.08 26.07
N LEU A 228 -3.53 3.03 26.35
CA LEU A 228 -2.95 2.22 25.30
C LEU A 228 -4.04 1.44 24.53
N VAL A 229 -5.04 0.90 25.24
CA VAL A 229 -6.20 0.24 24.62
C VAL A 229 -6.99 1.24 23.78
N ALA A 230 -7.24 2.45 24.27
CA ALA A 230 -7.98 3.48 23.53
C ALA A 230 -7.26 3.87 22.23
N ARG A 231 -5.95 4.17 22.29
CA ARG A 231 -5.13 4.56 21.12
C ARG A 231 -5.01 3.43 20.08
N GLU A 232 -4.75 2.21 20.54
CA GLU A 232 -4.68 1.06 19.64
C GLU A 232 -6.06 0.75 19.04
N LEU A 233 -7.13 0.89 19.81
CA LEU A 233 -8.50 0.71 19.31
C LEU A 233 -8.83 1.74 18.24
N GLU A 234 -8.51 3.02 18.46
CA GLU A 234 -8.66 4.09 17.47
C GLU A 234 -7.97 3.71 16.17
N THR A 235 -6.69 3.33 16.25
CA THR A 235 -5.87 2.92 15.09
C THR A 235 -6.55 1.80 14.30
N ARG A 236 -7.09 0.79 14.99
CA ARG A 236 -7.82 -0.31 14.35
C ARG A 236 -9.14 0.15 13.74
N MET A 237 -9.89 1.00 14.43
CA MET A 237 -11.17 1.49 13.95
C MET A 237 -11.03 2.42 12.74
N VAL A 238 -10.01 3.27 12.68
CA VAL A 238 -9.69 4.09 11.50
C VAL A 238 -9.36 3.21 10.31
N ALA A 239 -8.46 2.23 10.49
CA ALA A 239 -8.07 1.30 9.42
C ALA A 239 -9.25 0.47 8.88
N GLU A 240 -10.27 0.26 9.69
CA GLU A 240 -11.42 -0.59 9.38
C GLU A 240 -12.69 0.20 9.02
N ALA A 241 -12.65 1.54 9.06
CA ALA A 241 -13.82 2.39 8.89
C ALA A 241 -14.50 2.19 7.52
N ASN A 242 -13.71 1.97 6.47
CA ASN A 242 -14.18 1.75 5.09
C ASN A 242 -15.26 2.77 4.65
N GLY A 243 -15.11 4.04 5.06
CA GLY A 243 -16.06 5.11 4.76
C GLY A 243 -17.42 4.97 5.44
N LYS A 244 -17.55 4.22 6.54
CA LYS A 244 -18.79 4.08 7.32
C LYS A 244 -18.93 5.05 8.50
N TYR A 245 -17.83 5.63 8.95
CA TYR A 245 -17.75 6.59 10.05
C TYR A 245 -16.40 7.31 10.00
N VAL A 246 -16.27 8.39 10.77
CA VAL A 246 -15.01 9.10 10.99
C VAL A 246 -14.66 9.01 12.48
N MET A 247 -13.39 8.79 12.81
CA MET A 247 -12.93 8.84 14.21
C MET A 247 -12.39 10.22 14.53
N LEU A 248 -12.77 10.77 15.69
CA LEU A 248 -12.14 11.96 16.26
C LEU A 248 -10.81 11.57 16.91
N ASP A 249 -9.74 12.31 16.59
CA ASP A 249 -8.38 12.05 17.10
C ASP A 249 -8.31 11.96 18.62
N TYR A 250 -7.67 10.90 19.13
CA TYR A 250 -7.54 10.65 20.57
C TYR A 250 -6.92 11.81 21.34
N ASN A 251 -5.90 12.50 20.80
CA ASN A 251 -5.28 13.62 21.50
C ASN A 251 -6.23 14.81 21.65
N ARG A 252 -7.13 15.01 20.67
CA ARG A 252 -8.19 16.03 20.78
C ARG A 252 -9.21 15.65 21.84
N VAL A 253 -9.57 14.37 21.92
CA VAL A 253 -10.43 13.87 23.00
C VAL A 253 -9.77 14.17 24.35
N GLN A 254 -8.49 13.83 24.53
CA GLN A 254 -7.75 14.09 25.77
C GLN A 254 -7.60 15.59 26.09
N ALA A 255 -7.50 16.46 25.08
CA ALA A 255 -7.45 17.91 25.31
C ALA A 255 -8.76 18.49 25.87
N VAL A 256 -9.89 17.85 25.61
CA VAL A 256 -11.22 18.27 26.09
C VAL A 256 -11.62 17.53 27.35
N VAL A 257 -11.24 16.25 27.48
CA VAL A 257 -11.47 15.45 28.69
C VAL A 257 -10.44 15.86 29.73
N ASN A 258 -10.82 16.79 30.62
CA ASN A 258 -9.95 17.23 31.71
C ASN A 258 -9.75 16.12 32.76
N GLU A 259 -8.72 16.24 33.61
CA GLU A 259 -8.45 15.30 34.71
C GLU A 259 -9.65 15.09 35.63
N GLN A 260 -10.55 16.07 35.75
CA GLN A 260 -11.77 15.96 36.55
C GLN A 260 -12.79 15.00 35.93
N ALA A 261 -12.95 15.01 34.61
CA ALA A 261 -13.79 14.07 33.88
C ALA A 261 -13.19 12.65 33.90
N ALA A 262 -11.87 12.53 33.80
CA ALA A 262 -11.16 11.26 33.99
C ALA A 262 -11.28 10.73 35.44
N GLY A 263 -11.21 11.61 36.44
CA GLY A 263 -11.39 11.25 37.85
C GLY A 263 -12.83 10.84 38.22
N LEU A 264 -13.82 11.33 37.48
CA LEU A 264 -15.23 10.94 37.62
C LEU A 264 -15.56 9.60 36.91
N SER A 265 -14.60 9.01 36.17
CA SER A 265 -14.79 7.77 35.42
C SER A 265 -14.62 6.48 36.25
N ALA A 266 -14.61 6.57 37.59
CA ALA A 266 -14.48 5.39 38.46
C ALA A 266 -15.62 4.38 38.26
N THR A 267 -16.76 4.86 37.75
CA THR A 267 -17.85 4.05 37.22
C THR A 267 -18.01 4.38 35.74
N LEU A 268 -18.44 3.40 34.94
CA LEU A 268 -18.77 3.61 33.52
C LEU A 268 -20.04 4.51 33.43
N ASP A 269 -19.85 5.83 33.58
CA ASP A 269 -20.93 6.82 33.59
C ASP A 269 -21.32 7.20 32.16
N GLU A 270 -22.39 6.58 31.66
CA GLU A 270 -22.95 6.86 30.34
C GLU A 270 -23.39 8.33 30.20
N ARG A 271 -23.87 8.98 31.28
CA ARG A 271 -24.32 10.38 31.21
C ARG A 271 -23.15 11.33 31.02
N LEU A 272 -22.06 11.13 31.77
CA LEU A 272 -20.83 11.89 31.58
C LEU A 272 -20.26 11.70 30.18
N ALA A 273 -20.24 10.46 29.69
CA ALA A 273 -19.79 10.14 28.33
C ALA A 273 -20.58 10.93 27.27
N MET A 274 -21.90 11.05 27.47
CA MET A 274 -22.78 11.79 26.59
C MET A 274 -22.54 13.30 26.64
N ASP A 275 -22.33 13.87 27.83
CA ASP A 275 -22.02 15.30 27.99
C ASP A 275 -20.68 15.66 27.32
N LEU A 276 -19.65 14.81 27.50
CA LEU A 276 -18.37 14.93 26.81
C LEU A 276 -18.51 14.77 25.29
N GLY A 277 -19.32 13.82 24.83
CA GLY A 277 -19.63 13.64 23.42
C GLY A 277 -20.24 14.89 22.78
N ARG A 278 -21.17 15.57 23.49
CA ARG A 278 -21.76 16.84 23.03
C ARG A 278 -20.73 17.96 22.98
N LEU A 279 -19.84 18.04 23.97
CA LEU A 279 -18.75 19.03 23.98
C LEU A 279 -17.78 18.82 22.81
N LEU A 280 -17.50 17.56 22.46
CA LEU A 280 -16.65 17.18 21.34
C LEU A 280 -17.37 17.32 19.98
N GLY A 281 -18.69 17.48 19.97
CA GLY A 281 -19.49 17.56 18.75
C GLY A 281 -19.51 16.27 17.94
N VAL A 282 -19.43 15.11 18.62
CA VAL A 282 -19.46 13.79 17.96
C VAL A 282 -20.86 13.17 18.02
N ASP A 283 -21.17 12.31 17.04
CA ASP A 283 -22.45 11.63 16.94
C ASP A 283 -22.52 10.40 17.86
N GLU A 284 -21.38 9.74 18.07
CA GLU A 284 -21.27 8.58 18.94
C GLU A 284 -19.99 8.61 19.79
N VAL A 285 -20.05 7.98 20.96
CA VAL A 285 -18.90 7.80 21.84
C VAL A 285 -18.72 6.33 22.19
N ILE A 286 -17.46 5.93 22.36
CA ILE A 286 -17.08 4.60 22.83
C ILE A 286 -16.48 4.74 24.22
N ILE A 287 -17.02 3.94 25.14
CA ILE A 287 -16.53 3.77 26.50
C ILE A 287 -16.37 2.28 26.81
N GLY A 288 -15.52 1.94 27.75
CA GLY A 288 -15.33 0.55 28.14
C GLY A 288 -14.79 0.34 29.54
N VAL A 289 -14.69 -0.93 29.93
CA VAL A 289 -14.20 -1.38 31.23
C VAL A 289 -13.22 -2.53 31.03
N LEU A 290 -12.15 -2.49 31.81
CA LEU A 290 -11.09 -3.49 31.85
C LEU A 290 -10.99 -4.03 33.27
N ASP A 291 -11.42 -5.27 33.47
CA ASP A 291 -11.41 -5.92 34.79
C ASP A 291 -10.34 -7.01 34.87
N PRO A 292 -9.70 -7.21 36.03
CA PRO A 292 -8.79 -8.31 36.23
C PRO A 292 -9.57 -9.64 36.25
N VAL A 293 -8.92 -10.71 35.80
CA VAL A 293 -9.44 -12.07 35.94
C VAL A 293 -8.44 -12.86 36.77
N GLU A 294 -8.87 -13.36 37.93
CA GLU A 294 -8.02 -14.19 38.79
C GLU A 294 -7.50 -15.41 38.03
N ALA A 295 -6.18 -15.48 37.89
CA ALA A 295 -5.51 -16.58 37.23
C ALA A 295 -4.09 -16.75 37.79
N LYS A 296 -3.77 -17.96 38.27
CA LYS A 296 -2.52 -18.23 39.00
C LYS A 296 -1.24 -18.04 38.18
N ASN A 297 -1.29 -18.33 36.87
CA ASN A 297 -0.08 -18.44 36.02
C ASN A 297 -0.21 -17.74 34.66
N GLN A 298 -1.21 -16.87 34.47
CA GLN A 298 -1.43 -16.21 33.19
C GLN A 298 -2.19 -14.91 33.42
N LEU A 299 -1.64 -13.79 32.94
CA LEU A 299 -2.37 -12.53 32.94
C LEU A 299 -3.61 -12.66 32.05
N LYS A 300 -4.76 -12.29 32.60
CA LYS A 300 -6.04 -12.28 31.92
C LYS A 300 -6.82 -11.05 32.33
N ILE A 301 -7.47 -10.45 31.35
CA ILE A 301 -8.36 -9.31 31.59
C ILE A 301 -9.71 -9.58 30.92
N LYS A 302 -10.76 -9.08 31.54
CA LYS A 302 -12.10 -9.04 30.99
C LYS A 302 -12.31 -7.68 30.36
N VAL A 303 -12.79 -7.66 29.12
CA VAL A 303 -12.95 -6.43 28.34
C VAL A 303 -14.40 -6.31 27.93
N ALA A 304 -15.02 -5.20 28.30
CA ALA A 304 -16.36 -4.79 27.87
C ALA A 304 -16.29 -3.39 27.27
N ALA A 305 -17.17 -3.11 26.31
CA ALA A 305 -17.28 -1.79 25.72
C ALA A 305 -18.68 -1.54 25.19
N GLN A 306 -19.04 -0.27 25.07
CA GLN A 306 -20.30 0.18 24.52
C GLN A 306 -20.07 1.35 23.58
N ARG A 307 -20.86 1.40 22.52
CA ARG A 307 -21.00 2.56 21.64
C ARG A 307 -22.34 3.21 21.92
N LEU A 308 -22.32 4.49 22.26
CA LEU A 308 -23.47 5.30 22.65
C LEU A 308 -23.73 6.38 21.60
N GLU A 309 -24.99 6.56 21.19
CA GLU A 309 -25.43 7.68 20.36
C GLU A 309 -25.57 8.95 21.22
N VAL A 310 -24.77 9.99 20.96
CA VAL A 310 -24.71 11.25 21.72
C VAL A 310 -26.02 12.05 21.76
N PRO A 311 -26.90 12.01 20.74
CA PRO A 311 -28.18 12.70 20.83
C PRO A 311 -29.19 12.01 21.77
N SER A 312 -29.16 10.66 21.84
CA SER A 312 -30.25 9.87 22.43
C SER A 312 -29.87 9.09 23.68
N GLY A 313 -28.58 8.82 23.91
CA GLY A 313 -28.08 7.92 24.95
C GLY A 313 -28.26 6.45 24.60
N LYS A 314 -28.75 6.16 23.39
CA LYS A 314 -29.00 4.79 22.97
C LYS A 314 -27.68 4.06 22.75
N ILE A 315 -27.57 2.86 23.31
CA ILE A 315 -26.48 1.93 23.00
C ILE A 315 -26.67 1.45 21.56
N SER A 316 -25.86 1.97 20.62
CA SER A 316 -25.86 1.54 19.22
C SER A 316 -25.13 0.21 19.02
N LYS A 317 -24.20 -0.13 19.92
CA LYS A 317 -23.53 -1.43 19.97
C LYS A 317 -23.06 -1.75 21.38
N GLU A 318 -23.36 -2.96 21.84
CA GLU A 318 -22.85 -3.50 23.09
C GLU A 318 -21.85 -4.64 22.82
N VAL A 319 -20.66 -4.54 23.41
CA VAL A 319 -19.69 -5.64 23.47
C VAL A 319 -19.76 -6.25 24.85
N LYS A 320 -20.48 -7.38 24.95
CA LYS A 320 -20.50 -8.19 26.17
C LYS A 320 -19.08 -8.58 26.56
N ALA A 321 -18.85 -8.55 27.87
CA ALA A 321 -17.56 -8.80 28.47
C ALA A 321 -16.93 -10.12 27.98
N PHE A 322 -15.74 -10.06 27.40
CA PHE A 322 -14.97 -11.22 26.94
C PHE A 322 -13.59 -11.26 27.59
N THR A 323 -13.04 -12.45 27.78
CA THR A 323 -11.71 -12.62 28.37
C THR A 323 -10.64 -12.57 27.29
N TYR A 324 -9.68 -11.66 27.45
CA TYR A 324 -8.45 -11.65 26.70
C TYR A 324 -7.35 -12.38 27.47
N ASN A 325 -6.72 -13.35 26.82
CA ASN A 325 -5.67 -14.16 27.41
C ASN A 325 -4.32 -13.70 26.87
N PHE A 326 -3.45 -13.17 27.72
CA PHE A 326 -2.07 -12.89 27.35
C PHE A 326 -1.28 -14.20 27.18
N PRO A 327 -0.29 -14.29 26.28
CA PRO A 327 0.59 -15.44 26.17
C PRO A 327 1.07 -16.02 27.50
N LYS A 328 1.08 -17.35 27.61
CA LYS A 328 1.61 -18.04 28.79
C LYS A 328 3.10 -17.79 28.93
N GLY A 329 3.58 -17.58 30.15
CA GLY A 329 5.00 -17.34 30.42
C GLY A 329 5.52 -15.97 30.00
N MET A 330 4.63 -15.05 29.61
CA MET A 330 4.99 -13.66 29.36
C MET A 330 5.49 -12.98 30.64
N ALA A 331 6.56 -12.18 30.52
CA ALA A 331 6.98 -11.30 31.61
C ALA A 331 5.92 -10.24 31.88
N SER A 332 5.68 -9.91 33.15
CA SER A 332 4.66 -8.92 33.54
C SER A 332 4.90 -7.51 33.00
N VAL A 333 6.06 -7.23 32.40
CA VAL A 333 6.41 -5.93 31.81
C VAL A 333 6.13 -5.85 30.30
N ASP A 334 5.85 -6.98 29.63
CA ASP A 334 5.73 -7.04 28.16
C ASP A 334 4.27 -7.00 27.68
N TRP A 335 3.31 -6.83 28.57
CA TRP A 335 1.87 -6.86 28.25
C TRP A 335 1.48 -5.87 27.15
N TRP A 336 2.12 -4.70 27.12
CA TRP A 336 1.84 -3.62 26.17
C TRP A 336 1.99 -4.05 24.70
N ARG A 337 2.92 -4.98 24.41
CA ARG A 337 3.15 -5.52 23.05
C ARG A 337 1.95 -6.29 22.49
N HIS A 338 1.05 -6.71 23.36
CA HIS A 338 -0.11 -7.53 23.01
C HIS A 338 -1.41 -6.72 22.93
N ILE A 339 -1.38 -5.43 23.24
CA ILE A 339 -2.55 -4.55 23.14
C ILE A 339 -3.03 -4.35 21.69
N PRO A 340 -2.17 -4.26 20.66
CA PRO A 340 -2.64 -4.16 19.27
C PRO A 340 -3.54 -5.35 18.84
N GLN A 341 -3.28 -6.55 19.38
CA GLN A 341 -4.10 -7.74 19.14
C GLN A 341 -5.43 -7.67 19.90
N LEU A 342 -5.42 -7.22 21.15
CA LEU A 342 -6.64 -6.96 21.92
C LEU A 342 -7.53 -5.93 21.22
N ALA A 343 -6.96 -4.79 20.81
CA ALA A 343 -7.65 -3.74 20.07
C ALA A 343 -8.26 -4.25 18.76
N SER A 344 -7.57 -5.15 18.04
CA SER A 344 -8.12 -5.79 16.84
C SER A 344 -9.32 -6.69 17.14
N GLN A 345 -9.33 -7.40 18.27
CA GLN A 345 -10.50 -8.19 18.67
C GLN A 345 -11.66 -7.29 19.09
N LEU A 346 -11.37 -6.21 19.81
CA LEU A 346 -12.37 -5.27 20.30
C LEU A 346 -13.01 -4.47 19.16
N SER A 347 -12.22 -3.93 18.23
CA SER A 347 -12.72 -3.25 17.02
C SER A 347 -13.67 -4.14 16.21
N LYS A 348 -13.30 -5.40 15.97
CA LYS A 348 -14.18 -6.38 15.30
C LYS A 348 -15.51 -6.59 16.01
N ARG A 349 -15.53 -6.53 17.34
CA ARG A 349 -16.76 -6.67 18.14
C ARG A 349 -17.59 -5.39 18.16
N LEU A 350 -16.96 -4.22 18.03
CA LEU A 350 -17.61 -2.91 17.95
C LEU A 350 -18.17 -2.57 16.56
N LYS A 351 -17.78 -3.33 15.53
CA LYS A 351 -18.37 -3.21 14.20
C LYS A 351 -19.87 -3.53 14.20
N LYS A 352 -20.61 -2.74 13.43
CA LYS A 352 -22.01 -3.00 13.07
C LYS A 352 -22.10 -4.14 12.07
#